data_AF-G4ZGS5-F1
#
_entry.id   AF-G4ZGS5-F1
#
_cell.length_a   1.000
_cell.length_b   1.000
_cell.length_c   1.000
_cell.angle_alpha   90.00
_cell.angle_beta   90.00
_cell.angle_gamma   90.00
#
_symmetry.space_group_name_H-M   'P 1'
#
loop_
_entity.id
_entity.type
_entity.pdbx_description
1 polymer ?
#
loop_
_entity_poly.entity_id
_entity_poly.type
_entity_poly.pdbx_seq_one_letter_code
_entity_poly.pdbx_strand_id
1 'polypeptide(L)'
;MGAASVGPSVEEAKSARASVNRPSIWHRLGRRWSDLQIGRQGSYSVERLESLDNYCKTTSKTRAMMVCLLTPLPALSTAVLLECLPLRPPSEGWKANWMFWIRLSLMVFIICFVGISELLTFLPDLNFTLCKRLIVASGTSAGFMTVCLLVADTIGFPVPNTWQSAGVVEGVLVRTMILLVFGTKPFARNSRCRTWGSCCLSSEK
;
A
#
# COMPACT_ATOMS: atom_id res chain seq x y z
N MET A 1 20.57 -62.78 -41.78
CA MET A 1 21.07 -61.78 -42.76
C MET A 1 19.92 -60.81 -43.06
N GLY A 2 20.12 -59.51 -42.79
CA GLY A 2 19.37 -58.30 -43.24
C GLY A 2 17.87 -58.22 -42.92
N ALA A 3 17.34 -57.26 -42.13
CA ALA A 3 17.23 -55.80 -42.36
C ALA A 3 16.49 -55.48 -43.69
N ALA A 4 15.40 -54.71 -43.76
CA ALA A 4 15.12 -53.46 -43.04
C ALA A 4 13.60 -53.23 -42.85
N SER A 5 13.23 -52.78 -41.66
CA SER A 5 11.95 -52.15 -41.35
C SER A 5 12.05 -50.68 -41.76
N VAL A 6 11.28 -50.25 -42.75
CA VAL A 6 11.09 -48.84 -43.10
C VAL A 6 10.08 -48.27 -42.10
N GLY A 7 10.60 -47.81 -40.96
CA GLY A 7 9.83 -46.99 -40.02
C GLY A 7 9.68 -45.56 -40.57
N PRO A 8 8.59 -44.85 -40.22
CA PRO A 8 8.34 -43.51 -40.70
C PRO A 8 9.48 -42.56 -40.29
N SER A 9 9.88 -41.72 -41.22
CA SER A 9 10.96 -40.72 -41.09
C SER A 9 10.77 -39.87 -39.84
N VAL A 10 11.82 -39.87 -39.00
CA VAL A 10 11.97 -39.11 -37.75
C VAL A 10 11.73 -37.59 -37.92
N GLU A 11 11.71 -37.07 -39.15
CA GLU A 11 11.42 -35.67 -39.45
C GLU A 11 9.94 -35.28 -39.29
N GLU A 12 8.97 -36.11 -39.66
CA GLU A 12 7.54 -35.74 -39.56
C GLU A 12 7.06 -35.69 -38.10
N ALA A 13 7.63 -36.53 -37.23
CA ALA A 13 7.27 -36.55 -35.81
C ALA A 13 7.84 -35.37 -35.00
N LYS A 14 8.87 -34.67 -35.52
CA LYS A 14 9.41 -33.46 -34.88
C LYS A 14 8.60 -32.21 -35.20
N SER A 15 7.93 -32.16 -36.35
CA SER A 15 7.13 -31.00 -36.75
C SER A 15 5.83 -30.85 -35.96
N ALA A 16 5.31 -31.93 -35.37
CA ALA A 16 3.99 -31.93 -34.71
C ALA A 16 4.02 -31.68 -33.19
N ARG A 17 5.19 -31.56 -32.53
CA ARG A 17 5.28 -31.63 -31.06
C ARG A 17 5.70 -30.36 -30.30
N ALA A 18 5.98 -29.22 -30.93
CA ALA A 18 6.44 -28.08 -30.11
C ALA A 18 6.15 -26.67 -30.65
N SER A 19 4.95 -26.40 -31.19
CA SER A 19 4.38 -25.07 -30.98
C SER A 19 3.82 -25.01 -29.56
N VAL A 20 4.71 -25.08 -28.55
CA VAL A 20 4.37 -24.67 -27.18
C VAL A 20 4.07 -23.19 -27.29
N ASN A 21 2.80 -22.87 -27.50
CA ASN A 21 2.30 -21.51 -27.56
C ASN A 21 2.57 -20.91 -26.17
N ARG A 22 3.76 -20.31 -25.99
CA ARG A 22 4.13 -19.62 -24.76
C ARG A 22 3.08 -18.53 -24.61
N PRO A 23 2.20 -18.56 -23.60
CA PRO A 23 1.24 -17.49 -23.44
C PRO A 23 2.01 -16.19 -23.35
N SER A 24 1.63 -15.26 -24.21
CA SER A 24 2.21 -13.92 -24.30
C SER A 24 2.36 -13.35 -22.88
N ILE A 25 3.47 -12.67 -22.62
CA ILE A 25 3.72 -11.99 -21.34
C ILE A 25 2.53 -11.08 -20.98
N TRP A 26 1.90 -10.46 -21.98
CA TRP A 26 0.69 -9.66 -21.81
C TRP A 26 -0.52 -10.46 -21.32
N HIS A 27 -0.69 -11.71 -21.76
CA HIS A 27 -1.74 -12.58 -21.23
C HIS A 27 -1.47 -12.99 -19.77
N ARG A 28 -0.21 -13.20 -19.40
CA ARG A 28 0.16 -13.52 -18.01
C ARG A 28 0.02 -12.32 -17.10
N LEU A 29 0.45 -11.15 -17.57
CA LEU A 29 0.27 -9.87 -16.88
C LEU A 29 -1.20 -9.52 -16.78
N GLY A 30 -1.98 -9.71 -17.84
CA GLY A 30 -3.43 -9.48 -17.84
C GLY A 30 -4.18 -10.39 -16.89
N ARG A 31 -3.80 -11.68 -16.81
CA ARG A 31 -4.35 -12.58 -15.78
C ARG A 31 -3.95 -12.15 -14.37
N ARG A 32 -2.66 -11.91 -14.11
CA ARG A 32 -2.20 -11.43 -12.80
C ARG A 32 -2.83 -10.11 -12.39
N TRP A 33 -3.02 -9.19 -13.33
CA TRP A 33 -3.70 -7.92 -13.11
C TRP A 33 -5.18 -8.13 -12.76
N SER A 34 -5.86 -9.02 -13.47
CA SER A 34 -7.25 -9.40 -13.17
C SER A 34 -7.38 -10.10 -11.81
N ASP A 35 -6.41 -10.95 -11.46
CA ASP A 35 -6.35 -11.63 -10.16
C ASP A 35 -6.01 -10.67 -9.00
N LEU A 36 -5.23 -9.61 -9.28
CA LEU A 36 -4.88 -8.54 -8.32
C LEU A 36 -5.99 -7.50 -8.16
N GLN A 37 -6.97 -7.43 -9.07
CA GLN A 37 -8.14 -6.59 -8.91
C GLN A 37 -9.09 -7.19 -7.85
N ILE A 38 -8.73 -6.98 -6.59
CA ILE A 38 -9.52 -7.36 -5.41
C ILE A 38 -10.94 -6.76 -5.48
N GLY A 39 -11.12 -5.61 -6.14
CA GLY A 39 -12.43 -5.00 -6.37
C GLY A 39 -13.35 -5.75 -7.35
N ARG A 40 -12.83 -6.69 -8.16
CA ARG A 40 -13.61 -7.52 -9.10
C ARG A 40 -13.91 -8.92 -8.57
N GLN A 41 -13.16 -9.40 -7.57
CA GLN A 41 -13.50 -10.56 -6.75
C GLN A 41 -14.55 -10.16 -5.68
N GLY A 42 -15.54 -9.39 -6.13
CA GLY A 42 -16.56 -8.73 -5.34
C GLY A 42 -17.61 -9.70 -4.81
N SER A 43 -17.19 -10.68 -4.03
CA SER A 43 -18.03 -11.16 -2.94
C SER A 43 -18.03 -10.08 -1.86
N TYR A 44 -18.61 -8.92 -2.17
CA TYR A 44 -19.20 -8.11 -1.11
C TYR A 44 -20.21 -9.04 -0.46
N SER A 45 -19.92 -9.44 0.77
CA SER A 45 -20.79 -10.36 1.48
C SER A 45 -22.19 -9.73 1.50
N VAL A 46 -23.23 -10.52 1.23
CA VAL A 46 -24.62 -10.02 1.16
C VAL A 46 -24.97 -9.27 2.44
N GLU A 47 -24.36 -9.67 3.57
CA GLU A 47 -24.47 -9.03 4.87
C GLU A 47 -23.95 -7.58 4.89
N ARG A 48 -22.91 -7.22 4.11
CA ARG A 48 -22.44 -5.83 3.99
C ARG A 48 -23.40 -4.95 3.20
N LEU A 49 -24.02 -5.51 2.16
CA LEU A 49 -25.01 -4.77 1.37
C LEU A 49 -26.32 -4.59 2.16
N GLU A 50 -26.75 -5.65 2.86
CA GLU A 50 -27.93 -5.63 3.72
C GLU A 50 -27.75 -4.70 4.93
N SER A 51 -26.56 -4.68 5.56
CA SER A 51 -26.27 -3.74 6.65
C SER A 51 -26.24 -2.28 6.17
N LEU A 52 -25.77 -2.02 4.95
CA LEU A 52 -25.86 -0.69 4.35
C LEU A 52 -27.31 -0.27 4.07
N ASP A 53 -28.12 -1.17 3.48
CA ASP A 53 -29.54 -0.91 3.21
C ASP A 53 -30.32 -0.68 4.52
N ASN A 54 -30.06 -1.51 5.53
CA ASN A 54 -30.66 -1.35 6.85
C ASN A 54 -30.19 -0.04 7.52
N TYR A 55 -28.92 0.33 7.40
CA TYR A 55 -28.41 1.63 7.88
C TYR A 55 -29.09 2.80 7.17
N CYS A 56 -29.26 2.75 5.85
CA CYS A 56 -29.97 3.76 5.08
C CYS A 56 -31.46 3.89 5.47
N LYS A 57 -32.10 2.78 5.84
CA LYS A 57 -33.52 2.74 6.26
C LYS A 57 -33.72 3.21 7.71
N THR A 58 -32.78 2.92 8.60
CA THR A 58 -32.92 3.18 10.05
C THR A 58 -32.23 4.46 10.52
N THR A 59 -31.18 4.92 9.85
CA THR A 59 -30.42 6.11 10.26
C THR A 59 -31.06 7.39 9.74
N SER A 60 -31.28 8.34 10.64
CA SER A 60 -31.68 9.71 10.28
C SER A 60 -30.65 10.37 9.37
N LYS A 61 -31.11 11.01 8.28
CA LYS A 61 -30.29 11.81 7.36
C LYS A 61 -29.41 12.84 8.09
N THR A 62 -29.87 13.35 9.25
CA THR A 62 -29.09 14.28 10.08
C THR A 62 -27.84 13.63 10.69
N ARG A 63 -27.91 12.37 11.12
CA ARG A 63 -26.76 11.62 11.62
C ARG A 63 -25.74 11.37 10.52
N ALA A 64 -26.19 11.00 9.32
CA ALA A 64 -25.31 10.80 8.17
C ALA A 64 -24.60 12.10 7.77
N MET A 65 -25.34 13.21 7.65
CA MET A 65 -24.77 14.53 7.37
C MET A 65 -23.78 14.97 8.45
N MET A 66 -24.10 14.78 9.73
CA MET A 66 -23.21 15.12 10.83
C MET A 66 -21.92 14.30 10.77
N VAL A 67 -21.97 13.00 10.48
CA VAL A 67 -20.77 12.17 10.30
C VAL A 67 -19.94 12.70 9.14
N CYS A 68 -20.53 12.93 7.97
CA CYS A 68 -19.81 13.46 6.81
C CYS A 68 -19.15 14.81 7.07
N LEU A 69 -19.75 15.67 7.90
CA LEU A 69 -19.17 16.95 8.29
C LEU A 69 -18.11 16.82 9.38
N LEU A 70 -18.30 15.93 10.37
CA LEU A 70 -17.35 15.75 11.48
C LEU A 70 -16.12 14.94 11.08
N THR A 71 -16.23 13.98 10.16
CA THR A 71 -15.10 13.17 9.71
C THR A 71 -13.92 13.99 9.19
N PRO A 72 -14.09 15.03 8.35
CA PRO A 72 -12.97 15.85 7.90
C PRO A 72 -12.47 16.86 8.95
N LEU A 73 -13.25 17.19 10.00
CA LEU A 73 -12.88 18.24 10.96
C LEU A 73 -11.56 17.99 11.69
N PRO A 74 -11.25 16.78 12.21
CA PRO A 74 -9.96 16.50 12.81
C PRO A 74 -8.81 16.74 11.84
N ALA A 75 -8.94 16.28 10.59
CA ALA A 75 -7.92 16.46 9.57
C ALA A 75 -7.73 17.93 9.19
N LEU A 76 -8.82 18.68 9.02
CA LEU A 76 -8.79 20.12 8.75
C LEU A 76 -8.17 20.90 9.91
N SER A 77 -8.51 20.54 11.15
CA SER A 77 -7.96 21.18 12.35
C SER A 77 -6.45 20.97 12.42
N THR A 78 -5.98 19.73 12.19
CA THR A 78 -4.55 19.42 12.11
C THR A 78 -3.86 20.19 10.99
N ALA A 79 -4.49 20.30 9.82
CA ALA A 79 -3.95 21.07 8.70
C ALA A 79 -3.79 22.55 9.07
N VAL A 80 -4.82 23.18 9.64
CA VAL A 80 -4.78 24.58 10.09
C VAL A 80 -3.70 24.79 11.14
N LEU A 81 -3.59 23.91 12.13
CA LEU A 81 -2.54 23.98 13.16
C LEU A 81 -1.14 23.95 12.55
N LEU A 82 -0.94 23.18 11.49
CA LEU A 82 0.33 23.10 10.77
C LEU A 82 0.56 24.29 9.83
N GLU A 83 -0.50 24.89 9.28
CA GLU A 83 -0.44 26.14 8.50
C GLU A 83 -0.12 27.37 9.35
N CYS A 84 -0.52 27.38 10.62
CA CYS A 84 -0.21 28.47 11.54
C CYS A 84 1.29 28.58 11.90
N LEU A 85 2.12 27.61 11.50
CA LEU A 85 3.56 27.65 11.73
C LEU A 85 4.23 28.63 10.75
N PRO A 86 4.96 29.65 11.23
CA PRO A 86 5.49 30.70 10.37
C PRO A 86 6.57 30.16 9.42
N LEU A 87 6.37 30.36 8.11
CA LEU A 87 7.38 30.08 7.09
C LEU A 87 8.16 31.34 6.72
N ARG A 88 9.44 31.18 6.42
CA ARG A 88 10.28 32.24 5.85
C ARG A 88 10.28 32.12 4.32
N PRO A 89 10.67 33.19 3.60
CA PRO A 89 10.77 33.11 2.15
C PRO A 89 11.77 32.01 1.73
N PRO A 90 11.48 31.26 0.65
CA PRO A 90 12.33 30.16 0.21
C PRO A 90 13.71 30.62 -0.30
N SER A 91 13.86 31.90 -0.63
CA SER A 91 15.13 32.50 -1.04
C SER A 91 16.19 32.50 0.07
N GLU A 92 15.81 32.38 1.34
CA GLU A 92 16.75 32.28 2.48
C GLU A 92 17.37 30.88 2.64
N GLY A 93 16.96 29.92 1.80
CA GLY A 93 17.50 28.58 1.76
C GLY A 93 16.94 27.64 2.84
N TRP A 94 17.36 26.38 2.78
CA TRP A 94 16.77 25.31 3.61
C TRP A 94 17.08 25.44 5.11
N LYS A 95 18.23 26.02 5.47
CA LYS A 95 18.66 26.20 6.87
C LYS A 95 17.86 27.28 7.61
N ALA A 96 17.53 28.38 6.93
CA ALA A 96 16.70 29.44 7.49
C ALA A 96 15.24 29.00 7.70
N ASN A 97 14.80 28.03 6.90
CA ASN A 97 13.44 27.47 6.91
C ASN A 97 13.31 26.24 7.84
N TRP A 98 13.89 26.28 9.05
CA TRP A 98 13.79 25.18 10.02
C TRP A 98 12.34 24.81 10.40
N MET A 99 11.44 25.80 10.43
CA MET A 99 10.02 25.59 10.74
C MET A 99 9.29 24.77 9.67
N PHE A 100 9.68 24.92 8.40
CA PHE A 100 9.17 24.10 7.30
C PHE A 100 9.46 22.62 7.55
N TRP A 101 10.67 22.30 8.03
CA TRP A 101 11.07 20.93 8.31
C TRP A 101 10.32 20.32 9.50
N ILE A 102 10.03 21.11 10.55
CA ILE A 102 9.17 20.66 11.66
C ILE A 102 7.78 20.34 11.16
N ARG A 103 7.20 21.24 10.38
CA ARG A 103 5.86 21.08 9.81
C ARG A 103 5.78 19.83 8.92
N LEU A 104 6.76 19.64 8.04
CA LEU A 104 6.83 18.48 7.15
C LEU A 104 6.99 17.17 7.94
N SER A 105 7.85 17.17 8.96
CA SER A 105 8.06 16.01 9.84
C SER A 105 6.79 15.60 10.59
N LEU A 106 6.05 16.58 11.13
CA LEU A 106 4.78 16.35 11.83
C LEU A 106 3.71 15.81 10.88
N MET A 107 3.58 16.38 9.67
CA MET A 107 2.66 15.88 8.65
C MET A 107 2.94 14.41 8.32
N VAL A 108 4.19 14.08 7.99
CA VAL A 108 4.60 12.72 7.62
C VAL A 108 4.39 11.75 8.78
N PHE A 109 4.71 12.16 10.01
CA PHE A 109 4.45 11.35 11.20
C PHE A 109 2.95 11.02 11.36
N ILE A 110 2.07 12.02 11.24
CA ILE A 110 0.62 11.84 11.38
C ILE A 110 0.09 10.91 10.29
N ILE A 111 0.51 11.12 9.03
CA ILE A 111 0.09 10.30 7.88
C ILE A 111 0.54 8.85 8.08
N CYS A 112 1.82 8.62 8.41
CA CYS A 112 2.34 7.29 8.72
C CYS A 112 1.58 6.63 9.88
N PHE A 113 1.35 7.37 10.97
CA PHE A 113 0.62 6.87 12.12
C PHE A 113 -0.79 6.44 11.73
N VAL A 114 -1.56 7.31 11.06
CA VAL A 114 -2.94 7.01 10.61
C VAL A 114 -2.94 5.83 9.63
N GLY A 115 -2.05 5.82 8.63
CA GLY A 115 -1.97 4.73 7.65
C GLY A 115 -1.68 3.37 8.27
N ILE A 116 -0.82 3.30 9.31
CA ILE A 116 -0.61 2.05 10.06
C ILE A 116 -1.88 1.66 10.84
N SER A 117 -2.62 2.63 11.37
CA SER A 117 -3.91 2.41 12.05
C SER A 117 -4.96 1.80 11.13
N GLU A 118 -5.03 2.31 9.89
CA GLU A 118 -5.96 1.83 8.88
C GLU A 118 -5.56 0.42 8.45
N LEU A 119 -4.26 0.19 8.21
CA LEU A 119 -3.72 -1.13 7.90
C LEU A 119 -4.11 -2.18 8.94
N LEU A 120 -4.04 -1.82 10.23
CA LEU A 120 -4.48 -2.68 11.34
C LEU A 120 -5.97 -2.97 11.35
N THR A 121 -6.77 -1.99 10.92
CA THR A 121 -8.22 -2.16 10.81
C THR A 121 -8.58 -3.15 9.70
N PHE A 122 -7.78 -3.19 8.63
CA PHE A 122 -7.93 -4.17 7.55
C PHE A 122 -7.32 -5.55 7.87
N LEU A 123 -6.31 -5.60 8.74
CA LEU A 123 -5.58 -6.83 9.12
C LEU A 123 -5.65 -7.07 10.64
N PRO A 124 -6.83 -7.46 11.19
CA PRO A 124 -7.03 -7.61 12.63
C PRO A 124 -6.15 -8.69 13.28
N ASP A 125 -5.64 -9.66 12.51
CA ASP A 125 -4.71 -10.69 12.98
C ASP A 125 -3.32 -10.13 13.34
N LEU A 126 -3.00 -8.94 12.83
CA LEU A 126 -1.71 -8.30 12.97
C LEU A 126 -1.72 -7.42 14.24
N ASN A 127 -1.54 -8.02 15.41
CA ASN A 127 -1.58 -7.30 16.67
C ASN A 127 -0.38 -6.35 16.84
N PHE A 128 -0.52 -5.09 16.41
CA PHE A 128 0.48 -4.05 16.66
C PHE A 128 0.17 -3.30 17.96
N THR A 129 1.11 -3.35 18.90
CA THR A 129 1.09 -2.51 20.10
C THR A 129 1.27 -1.04 19.71
N LEU A 130 0.60 -0.12 20.43
CA LEU A 130 0.75 1.34 20.27
C LEU A 130 2.23 1.77 20.20
N CYS A 131 3.07 1.22 21.08
CA CYS A 131 4.50 1.53 21.11
C CYS A 131 5.20 1.19 19.79
N LYS A 132 4.89 0.03 19.18
CA LYS A 132 5.50 -0.38 17.91
C LYS A 132 5.05 0.53 16.76
N ARG A 133 3.78 0.94 16.76
CA ARG A 133 3.25 1.89 15.79
C ARG A 133 3.91 3.26 15.92
N LEU A 134 4.13 3.74 17.14
CA LEU A 134 4.87 4.99 17.39
C LEU A 134 6.33 4.89 16.91
N ILE A 135 7.01 3.77 17.17
CA ILE A 135 8.40 3.54 16.72
C ILE A 135 8.48 3.52 15.19
N VAL A 136 7.56 2.83 14.50
CA VAL A 136 7.56 2.80 13.03
C VAL A 136 7.27 4.19 12.47
N ALA A 137 6.27 4.91 13.01
CA ALA A 137 5.92 6.24 12.51
C ALA A 137 7.05 7.26 12.76
N SER A 138 7.68 7.25 13.93
CA SER A 138 8.80 8.14 14.23
C SER A 138 10.05 7.80 13.43
N GLY A 139 10.38 6.51 13.31
CA GLY A 139 11.52 6.04 12.51
C GLY A 139 11.36 6.35 11.02
N THR A 140 10.15 6.17 10.48
CA THR A 140 9.83 6.49 9.08
C THR A 140 9.93 7.99 8.84
N SER A 141 9.34 8.82 9.71
CA SER A 141 9.42 10.28 9.59
C SER A 141 10.87 10.78 9.69
N ALA A 142 11.66 10.29 10.67
CA ALA A 142 13.06 10.67 10.82
C ALA A 142 13.93 10.29 9.60
N GLY A 143 13.74 9.06 9.08
CA GLY A 143 14.40 8.60 7.86
C GLY A 143 14.03 9.47 6.66
N PHE A 144 12.75 9.79 6.53
CA PHE A 144 12.23 10.63 5.44
C PHE A 144 12.82 12.04 5.48
N MET A 145 12.87 12.65 6.67
CA MET A 145 13.46 13.97 6.88
C MET A 145 14.95 13.99 6.55
N THR A 146 15.67 12.91 6.88
CA THR A 146 17.09 12.78 6.55
C THR A 146 17.29 12.79 5.03
N VAL A 147 16.47 12.04 4.28
CA VAL A 147 16.55 12.04 2.81
C VAL A 147 16.21 13.42 2.24
N CYS A 148 15.15 14.08 2.73
CA CYS A 148 14.76 15.39 2.22
C CYS A 148 15.80 16.48 2.49
N LEU A 149 16.45 16.45 3.65
CA LEU A 149 17.54 17.38 3.98
C LEU A 149 18.75 17.17 3.08
N LEU A 150 19.14 15.91 2.80
CA LEU A 150 20.22 15.60 1.87
C LEU A 150 19.90 16.07 0.43
N VAL A 151 18.64 15.91 0.00
CA VAL A 151 18.20 16.40 -1.31
C VAL A 151 18.17 17.92 -1.35
N ALA A 152 17.72 18.59 -0.28
CA ALA A 152 17.72 20.05 -0.20
C ALA A 152 19.14 20.64 -0.20
N ASP A 153 20.11 19.92 0.38
CA ASP A 153 21.52 20.32 0.36
C ASP A 153 22.16 20.16 -1.04
N THR A 154 21.77 19.12 -1.78
CA THR A 154 22.34 18.81 -3.11
C THR A 154 21.68 19.57 -4.27
N ILE A 155 20.35 19.72 -4.24
CA ILE A 155 19.56 20.33 -5.33
C ILE A 155 19.20 21.80 -5.03
N GLY A 156 19.20 22.19 -3.75
CA GLY A 156 18.75 23.51 -3.31
C GLY A 156 17.29 23.54 -2.86
N PHE A 157 16.87 24.69 -2.31
CA PHE A 157 15.53 24.91 -1.76
C PHE A 157 14.73 25.86 -2.66
N PRO A 158 13.44 25.59 -2.94
CA PRO A 158 12.63 24.46 -2.49
C PRO A 158 12.92 23.17 -3.28
N VAL A 159 12.77 22.01 -2.62
CA VAL A 159 12.98 20.70 -3.28
C VAL A 159 11.93 20.51 -4.40
N PRO A 160 12.34 20.22 -5.65
CA PRO A 160 11.42 20.03 -6.76
C PRO A 160 10.52 18.81 -6.53
N ASN A 161 9.20 18.96 -6.72
CA ASN A 161 8.22 17.88 -6.65
C ASN A 161 8.32 17.00 -5.40
N THR A 162 8.62 17.59 -4.23
CA THR A 162 8.87 16.87 -2.97
C THR A 162 7.85 15.76 -2.76
N TRP A 163 6.55 16.02 -2.85
CA TRP A 163 5.51 15.03 -2.57
C TRP A 163 5.51 13.80 -3.49
N GLN A 164 5.77 13.99 -4.79
CA GLN A 164 5.67 12.90 -5.77
C GLN A 164 6.90 11.97 -5.72
N SER A 165 8.10 12.53 -5.54
CA SER A 165 9.32 11.75 -5.35
C SER A 165 9.41 11.18 -3.93
N ALA A 166 8.97 11.95 -2.93
CA ALA A 166 8.89 11.55 -1.53
C ALA A 166 8.01 10.34 -1.29
N GLY A 167 6.83 10.28 -1.91
CA GLY A 167 5.87 9.21 -1.62
C GLY A 167 6.43 7.81 -1.88
N VAL A 168 7.30 7.67 -2.90
CA VAL A 168 8.01 6.41 -3.17
C VAL A 168 9.01 6.10 -2.06
N VAL A 169 9.79 7.10 -1.64
CA VAL A 169 10.77 6.97 -0.56
C VAL A 169 10.08 6.61 0.76
N GLU A 170 8.99 7.30 1.10
CA GLU A 170 8.18 7.04 2.29
C GLU A 170 7.59 5.63 2.26
N GLY A 171 7.06 5.19 1.12
CA GLY A 171 6.54 3.83 0.94
C GLY A 171 7.60 2.74 1.15
N VAL A 172 8.85 2.99 0.73
CA VAL A 172 9.97 2.09 0.99
C VAL A 172 10.36 2.14 2.47
N LEU A 173 10.48 3.33 3.06
CA LEU A 173 10.89 3.53 4.45
C LEU A 173 9.87 2.94 5.44
N VAL A 174 8.57 3.12 5.20
CA VAL A 174 7.54 2.55 6.08
C VAL A 174 7.57 1.03 6.01
N ARG A 175 7.79 0.47 4.81
CA ARG A 175 7.93 -0.98 4.63
C ARG A 175 9.17 -1.51 5.34
N THR A 176 10.32 -0.86 5.20
CA THR A 176 11.55 -1.28 5.89
C THR A 176 11.40 -1.16 7.40
N MET A 177 10.83 -0.07 7.92
CA MET A 177 10.59 0.13 9.35
C MET A 177 9.60 -0.90 9.92
N ILE A 178 8.52 -1.23 9.20
CA ILE A 178 7.62 -2.31 9.58
C ILE A 178 8.39 -3.64 9.66
N LEU A 179 9.22 -3.97 8.67
CA LEU A 179 10.00 -5.20 8.70
C LEU A 179 11.06 -5.20 9.81
N LEU A 180 11.67 -4.06 10.13
CA LEU A 180 12.64 -3.93 11.22
C LEU A 180 11.98 -4.11 12.59
N VAL A 181 10.81 -3.50 12.81
CA VAL A 181 10.12 -3.52 14.12
C VAL A 181 9.35 -4.82 14.35
N PHE A 182 8.78 -5.42 13.31
CA PHE A 182 7.91 -6.60 13.43
C PHE A 182 8.56 -7.90 12.92
N GLY A 183 9.69 -7.80 12.22
CA GLY A 183 10.34 -8.91 11.57
C GLY A 183 9.61 -9.39 10.31
N THR A 184 10.21 -10.36 9.63
CA THR A 184 9.64 -10.97 8.41
C THR A 184 8.63 -12.08 8.71
N LYS A 185 8.57 -12.56 9.96
CA LYS A 185 7.73 -13.71 10.38
C LYS A 185 6.24 -13.52 10.11
N PRO A 186 5.61 -12.36 10.38
CA PRO A 186 4.20 -12.13 10.06
C PRO A 186 3.90 -12.09 8.56
N PHE A 187 4.91 -11.85 7.72
CA PHE A 187 4.78 -11.71 6.27
C PHE A 187 5.34 -12.91 5.48
N ALA A 188 5.86 -13.92 6.18
CA ALA A 188 6.39 -15.14 5.59
C ALA A 188 5.29 -15.90 4.82
N ARG A 189 5.68 -16.70 3.82
CA ARG A 189 4.76 -17.46 2.94
C ARG A 189 3.79 -18.38 3.71
N ASN A 190 4.15 -18.77 4.94
CA ASN A 190 3.35 -19.63 5.81
C ASN A 190 2.58 -18.86 6.90
N SER A 191 2.50 -17.52 6.81
CA SER A 191 1.84 -16.72 7.84
C SER A 191 0.32 -16.77 7.70
N ARG A 192 -0.38 -16.74 8.86
CA ARG A 192 -1.84 -16.70 8.95
C ARG A 192 -2.46 -15.52 8.19
N CYS A 193 -1.72 -14.44 7.97
CA CYS A 193 -2.21 -13.25 7.27
C CYS A 193 -2.42 -13.44 5.75
N ARG A 194 -2.05 -14.58 5.17
CA ARG A 194 -2.22 -14.89 3.73
C ARG A 194 -3.36 -15.88 3.45
N THR A 195 -4.27 -16.14 4.40
CA THR A 195 -5.35 -17.14 4.26
C THR A 195 -6.52 -16.70 3.37
N TRP A 196 -6.46 -15.52 2.75
CA TRP A 196 -7.49 -15.00 1.83
C TRP A 196 -7.70 -15.83 0.55
N GLY A 197 -6.91 -16.89 0.31
CA GLY A 197 -7.11 -17.82 -0.81
C GLY A 197 -7.70 -19.19 -0.44
N SER A 198 -7.68 -19.58 0.83
CA SER A 198 -8.01 -20.97 1.22
C SER A 198 -9.45 -21.14 1.71
N CYS A 199 -10.13 -20.06 2.12
CA CYS A 199 -11.50 -20.14 2.62
C CYS A 199 -12.54 -20.36 1.52
N CYS A 200 -12.28 -19.90 0.28
CA CYS A 200 -13.21 -20.11 -0.84
C CYS A 200 -13.19 -21.53 -1.41
N LEU A 201 -12.17 -22.34 -1.10
CA LEU A 201 -12.04 -23.72 -1.62
C LEU A 201 -12.61 -24.79 -0.67
N SER A 202 -13.08 -24.40 0.52
CA SER A 202 -13.66 -25.34 1.50
C SER A 202 -15.19 -25.32 1.57
N SER A 203 -15.86 -24.48 0.76
CA SER A 203 -17.32 -24.43 0.65
C SER A 203 -17.84 -25.12 -0.61
N GLU A 204 -17.10 -26.12 -1.10
CA GLU A 204 -17.52 -27.00 -2.21
C GLU A 204 -17.19 -28.46 -1.91
N LYS A 205 -17.57 -28.93 -0.71
CA LYS A 205 -17.71 -30.34 -0.38
C LYS A 205 -18.93 -30.55 0.50
#